data_AF-A0A2E1V091-F1
#
_entry.id   AF-A0A2E1V091-F1
#
_cell.length_a   1.000
_cell.length_b   1.000
_cell.length_c   1.000
_cell.angle_alpha   90.00
_cell.angle_beta   90.00
_cell.angle_gamma   90.00
#
_symmetry.space_group_name_H-M   'P 1'
#
loop_
_entity.id
_entity.type
_entity.pdbx_description
1 polymer ?
#
loop_
_entity_poly.entity_id
_entity_poly.type
_entity_poly.pdbx_seq_one_letter_code
_entity_poly.pdbx_strand_id
1 'polypeptide(L)' 'MRIPKYREHSSGQARVTLSGRTFYLGRYGSAESRREYKRLVGEFIASDGVLITESDKADLSVAEMLLAF' A
#
# COMPACT_ATOMS: atom_id res chain seq x y z
N MET A 1 5.84 -10.25 13.89
CA MET A 1 5.30 -9.44 12.78
C MET A 1 4.42 -8.33 13.35
N ARG A 2 4.65 -7.07 13.00
CA ARG A 2 3.92 -5.93 13.60
C ARG A 2 2.79 -5.52 12.67
N ILE A 3 1.55 -5.55 13.16
CA ILE A 3 0.39 -5.11 12.37
C ILE A 3 0.55 -3.60 12.09
N PRO A 4 0.53 -3.19 10.81
CA PRO A 4 0.62 -1.79 10.42
C PRO A 4 -0.52 -0.97 11.01
N LYS A 5 -0.20 0.16 11.64
CA LYS A 5 -1.22 1.00 12.29
C LYS A 5 -1.94 1.84 11.25
N TYR A 6 -3.28 1.80 11.29
CA TYR A 6 -4.13 2.78 10.63
C TYR A 6 -3.96 4.14 11.32
N ARG A 7 -3.52 5.16 10.57
CA ARG A 7 -3.20 6.49 11.12
C ARG A 7 -3.93 7.58 10.36
N GLU A 8 -4.23 8.65 11.07
CA GLU A 8 -4.70 9.90 10.48
C GLU A 8 -3.51 10.79 10.11
N HIS A 9 -3.61 11.45 8.96
CA HIS A 9 -2.74 12.54 8.55
C HIS A 9 -3.37 13.88 8.94
N SER A 10 -2.57 14.94 9.08
CA SER A 10 -3.04 16.28 9.45
C SER A 10 -4.10 16.85 8.49
N SER A 11 -4.16 16.35 7.25
CA SER A 11 -5.19 16.70 6.27
C SER A 11 -6.53 15.97 6.45
N GLY A 12 -6.70 15.16 7.51
CA GLY A 12 -7.90 14.33 7.73
C GLY A 12 -7.95 13.07 6.86
N GLN A 13 -6.85 12.71 6.21
CA GLN A 13 -6.74 11.51 5.38
C GLN A 13 -6.18 10.33 6.19
N ALA A 14 -6.71 9.15 5.94
CA ALA A 14 -6.18 7.89 6.41
C ALA A 14 -4.91 7.52 5.68
N ARG A 15 -3.91 7.05 6.42
CA ARG A 15 -2.69 6.49 5.87
C ARG A 15 -2.21 5.25 6.64
N VAL A 16 -1.50 4.38 5.94
CA VAL A 16 -0.81 3.22 6.51
C VAL A 16 0.57 3.10 5.89
N THR A 17 1.56 2.71 6.69
CA THR A 17 2.93 2.48 6.22
C THR A 17 3.20 0.99 6.13
N LEU A 18 3.47 0.48 4.93
CA LEU A 18 3.69 -0.93 4.60
C LEU A 18 5.01 -1.05 3.84
N SER A 19 5.90 -1.96 4.24
CA SER A 19 7.22 -2.18 3.60
C SER A 19 8.03 -0.89 3.36
N GLY A 20 7.93 0.09 4.26
CA GLY A 20 8.61 1.39 4.13
C GLY A 20 7.91 2.43 3.24
N ARG A 21 6.80 2.08 2.58
CA ARG A 21 6.00 2.96 1.75
C ARG A 21 4.73 3.42 2.48
N THR A 22 4.29 4.65 2.24
CA THR A 22 3.06 5.19 2.85
C THR A 22 1.93 5.21 1.83
N PHE A 23 0.83 4.55 2.16
CA PHE A 23 -0.38 4.48 1.34
C PHE A 23 -1.45 5.36 1.94
N TYR A 24 -2.07 6.20 1.12
CA TYR A 24 -3.23 7.02 1.50
C TYR A 24 -4.52 6.29 1.11
N LEU A 25 -5.43 6.17 2.06
CA LEU A 25 -6.64 5.34 1.94
C LEU A 25 -7.90 6.19 1.72
N GLY A 26 -7.74 7.51 1.57
CA GLY A 26 -8.83 8.48 1.52
C GLY A 26 -9.16 9.06 2.89
N ARG A 27 -10.40 9.48 3.13
CA ARG A 27 -10.78 10.18 4.38
C ARG A 27 -10.71 9.27 5.62
N TYR A 28 -10.12 9.76 6.69
CA TYR A 28 -9.99 9.02 7.94
C TYR A 28 -11.36 8.64 8.52
N GLY A 29 -11.55 7.34 8.75
CA GLY A 29 -12.72 6.78 9.43
C GLY A 29 -13.86 6.44 8.47
N SER A 30 -13.73 6.75 7.18
CA SER A 30 -14.71 6.36 6.17
C SER A 30 -14.76 4.83 5.98
N ALA A 31 -15.90 4.34 5.49
CA ALA A 31 -16.05 2.92 5.16
C ALA A 31 -15.08 2.50 4.04
N GLU A 32 -14.78 3.40 3.11
CA GLU A 32 -13.83 3.18 2.02
C GLU A 32 -12.40 3.03 2.55
N SER A 33 -11.93 3.95 3.40
CA SER A 33 -10.57 3.88 3.94
C SER A 33 -10.36 2.65 4.82
N ARG A 34 -11.39 2.22 5.55
CA ARG A 34 -11.35 0.96 6.31
C ARG A 34 -11.33 -0.27 5.42
N ARG A 35 -12.06 -0.27 4.30
CA ARG A 35 -12.03 -1.36 3.32
C ARG A 35 -10.65 -1.47 2.67
N GLU A 36 -10.09 -0.35 2.25
CA GLU A 36 -8.76 -0.31 1.64
C GLU A 36 -7.66 -0.70 2.62
N TYR A 37 -7.75 -0.23 3.87
CA TYR A 37 -6.86 -0.68 4.94
C TYR A 37 -6.87 -2.20 5.10
N LYS A 38 -8.06 -2.82 5.15
CA LYS A 38 -8.19 -4.27 5.30
C LYS A 38 -7.63 -5.03 4.10
N ARG A 39 -7.86 -4.54 2.88
CA ARG A 39 -7.30 -5.11 1.64
C ARG A 39 -5.77 -5.11 1.68
N LEU A 40 -5.16 -3.95 1.87
CA LEU A 40 -3.70 -3.80 1.86
C LEU A 40 -3.02 -4.52 3.02
N VAL A 41 -3.59 -4.46 4.22
CA VAL A 41 -3.03 -5.18 5.38
C VAL A 41 -3.21 -6.70 5.23
N GLY A 42 -4.31 -7.16 4.63
CA GLY A 42 -4.53 -8.57 4.33
C GLY A 42 -3.48 -9.10 3.34
N GLU A 43 -3.24 -8.37 2.25
CA GLU A 43 -2.19 -8.68 1.26
C GLU A 43 -0.79 -8.63 1.91
N PHE A 44 -0.51 -7.64 2.75
CA PHE A 44 0.76 -7.51 3.47
C PHE A 44 1.04 -8.70 4.40
N ILE A 45 0.02 -9.18 5.11
CA ILE A 45 0.15 -10.33 6.01
C ILE A 45 0.32 -11.62 5.21
N ALA A 46 -0.45 -11.79 4.13
CA ALA A 46 -0.35 -12.95 3.25
C ALA A 46 1.02 -13.07 2.57
N SER A 47 1.69 -11.94 2.32
CA SER A 47 3.00 -11.87 1.66
C SER A 47 4.17 -11.76 2.65
N ASP A 48 4.01 -12.19 3.91
CA ASP A 48 5.06 -12.17 4.96
C ASP A 48 5.74 -10.80 5.17
N GLY A 49 5.01 -9.71 4.91
CA GLY A 49 5.51 -8.33 5.08
C GLY A 49 6.12 -7.71 3.83
N VAL A 50 5.92 -8.33 2.67
CA VAL A 50 6.31 -7.78 1.36
C VAL A 50 5.05 -7.35 0.61
N LEU A 51 4.82 -6.03 0.49
CA LEU A 51 3.77 -5.53 -0.40
C LEU A 51 4.39 -5.13 -1.74
N ILE A 52 4.11 -5.89 -2.80
CA ILE A 52 4.39 -5.50 -4.19
C ILE A 52 3.19 -4.70 -4.69
N THR A 53 3.33 -3.38 -4.79
CA THR A 53 2.28 -2.53 -5.37
C THR A 53 2.31 -2.63 -6.90
N GLU A 54 1.20 -2.33 -7.57
CA GLU A 54 1.17 -2.24 -9.03
C GLU A 54 2.13 -1.19 -9.57
N SER A 55 2.49 -0.16 -8.79
CA SER A 55 3.57 0.77 -9.14
C SER A 55 4.93 0.09 -9.23
N ASP A 56 5.23 -0.89 -8.36
CA ASP A 56 6.48 -1.68 -8.46
C ASP A 56 6.44 -2.63 -9.66
N LYS A 57 5.27 -3.22 -9.95
CA LYS A 57 5.09 -4.02 -11.17
C LYS A 57 5.19 -3.17 -12.44
N ALA A 58 4.71 -1.94 -12.42
CA ALA A 58 4.82 -1.00 -13.52
C ALA A 58 6.30 -0.64 -13.77
N ASP A 59 7.06 -0.37 -12.71
CA ASP A 59 8.50 -0.10 -12.81
C ASP A 59 9.29 -1.32 -13.35
N LEU A 60 8.93 -2.55 -12.95
CA LEU A 60 9.49 -3.77 -13.52
C LEU A 60 9.10 -3.97 -15.00
N SER A 61 7.84 -3.72 -15.36
CA SER A 61 7.35 -3.94 -16.73
C SER A 61 7.94 -2.98 -17.77
N VAL A 62 8.26 -1.74 -17.37
CA VAL A 62 8.91 -0.77 -18.26
C VAL A 62 10.40 -1.07 -18.38
N ALA A 63 11.05 -1.49 -17.29
CA ALA A 63 12.47 -1.86 -17.31
C ALA A 63 12.73 -3.10 -18.19
N GLU A 64 11.84 -4.09 -18.16
CA GLU A 64 11.95 -5.29 -19.00
C GLU A 64 11.72 -4.98 -20.50
N MET A 65 10.93 -3.95 -20.84
CA MET A 65 10.71 -3.54 -22.22
C MET A 65 11.90 -2.77 -22.84
N LEU A 66 12.75 -2.15 -22.02
CA LEU A 66 13.92 -1.37 -22.46
C LEU A 66 15.19 -2.19 -22.72
N LEU A 67 15.24 -3.45 -22.27
CA LEU A 67 16.37 -4.37 -22.53
C LEU A 67 16.20 -5.20 -23.81
N ALA A 68 15.10 -5.00 -24.56
CA ALA A 68 14.77 -5.73 -25.77
C ALA A 68 15.00 -4.94 -27.08
N PHE A 69 15.66 -3.77 -27.03
CA PHE A 69 16.03 -2.97 -28.21
C PHE A 69 17.53 -2.71 -28.29
#